data_AF-A0A6M8SL87-F1
#
_entry.id   AF-A0A6M8SL87-F1
#
_cell.length_a   1.000
_cell.length_b   1.000
_cell.length_c   1.000
_cell.angle_alpha   90.00
_cell.angle_beta   90.00
_cell.angle_gamma   90.00
#
_symmetry.space_group_name_H-M   'P 1'
#
loop_
_entity.id
_entity.type
_entity.pdbx_description
1 polymer ?
#
loop_
_entity_poly.entity_id
_entity_poly.type
_entity_poly.pdbx_seq_one_letter_code
_entity_poly.pdbx_strand_id
1 'polypeptide(L)'
;MRVSALVLSCILPLSLTAVPLYAVTFCPWKIPSDSKTERLINLTVVQFIDVNDEEVKIAFGGGNLGSGHDIRLATKNRDEGNKLIKSMQDAAKQCDK
;
A
#
# COMPACT_ATOMS: atom_id res chain seq x y z
N MET A 1 9.28 66.05 -18.03
CA MET A 1 8.90 64.83 -17.29
C MET A 1 8.34 63.83 -18.28
N ARG A 2 9.03 62.71 -18.55
CA ARG A 2 8.55 61.62 -19.41
C ARG A 2 8.69 60.34 -18.61
N VAL A 3 7.57 59.80 -18.13
CA VAL A 3 7.52 58.51 -17.45
C VAL A 3 7.26 57.46 -18.52
N SER A 4 8.28 56.68 -18.86
CA SER A 4 8.15 55.53 -19.75
C SER A 4 8.16 54.28 -18.87
N ALA A 5 6.98 53.72 -18.61
CA ALA A 5 6.82 52.47 -17.88
C ALA A 5 7.01 51.30 -18.85
N LEU A 6 8.19 50.69 -18.84
CA LEU A 6 8.45 49.41 -19.49
C LEU A 6 8.00 48.30 -18.54
N VAL A 7 6.78 47.82 -18.73
CA VAL A 7 6.27 46.60 -18.09
C VAL A 7 6.91 45.41 -18.80
N LEU A 8 8.01 44.92 -18.24
CA LEU A 8 8.70 43.72 -18.71
C LEU A 8 7.88 42.49 -18.27
N SER A 9 7.01 42.02 -19.16
CA SER A 9 6.21 40.82 -18.97
C SER A 9 7.13 39.60 -18.86
N CYS A 10 7.23 39.05 -17.65
CA CYS A 10 7.99 37.84 -17.36
C CYS A 10 7.14 36.63 -17.78
N ILE A 11 7.26 36.23 -19.05
CA ILE A 11 6.66 34.97 -19.54
C ILE A 11 7.60 33.83 -19.12
N LEU A 12 7.42 33.32 -17.90
CA LEU A 12 8.05 32.08 -17.48
C LEU A 12 7.32 30.92 -18.17
N PRO A 13 7.98 30.06 -18.96
CA PRO A 13 7.35 28.85 -19.48
C PRO A 13 7.09 27.90 -18.31
N LEU A 14 5.82 27.76 -17.93
CA LEU A 14 5.37 26.76 -16.96
C LEU A 14 5.51 25.38 -17.61
N SER A 15 6.67 24.75 -17.49
CA SER A 15 6.85 23.36 -17.87
C SER A 15 6.03 22.47 -16.93
N LEU A 16 4.82 22.11 -17.35
CA LEU A 16 4.04 21.04 -16.72
C LEU A 16 4.82 19.73 -16.90
N THR A 17 5.62 19.35 -15.92
CA THR A 17 6.12 17.98 -15.80
C THR A 17 4.92 17.12 -15.41
N ALA A 18 4.35 16.40 -16.38
CA ALA A 18 3.32 15.40 -16.12
C ALA A 18 3.90 14.36 -15.16
N VAL A 19 3.50 14.43 -13.89
CA VAL A 19 3.82 13.39 -12.92
C VAL A 19 3.03 12.16 -13.35
N PRO A 20 3.66 11.02 -13.66
CA PRO A 20 2.92 9.80 -13.91
C PRO A 20 2.11 9.48 -12.66
N LEU A 21 0.79 9.57 -12.78
CA LEU A 21 -0.15 9.04 -11.79
C LEU A 21 -0.09 7.52 -11.91
N TYR A 22 0.86 6.90 -11.22
CA TYR A 22 0.82 5.46 -10.99
C TYR A 22 -0.36 5.18 -10.07
N ALA A 23 -1.49 4.77 -10.66
CA ALA A 23 -2.55 4.16 -9.87
C ALA A 23 -1.94 2.92 -9.20
N VAL A 24 -2.02 2.84 -7.88
CA VAL A 24 -1.55 1.66 -7.13
C VAL A 24 -2.33 0.45 -7.63
N THR A 25 -1.65 -0.54 -8.18
CA THR A 25 -2.29 -1.73 -8.72
C THR A 25 -2.99 -2.48 -7.60
N PHE A 26 -4.26 -2.85 -7.80
CA PHE A 26 -4.97 -3.70 -6.85
C PHE A 26 -4.23 -5.05 -6.74
N CYS A 27 -3.74 -5.37 -5.54
CA CYS A 27 -2.85 -6.52 -5.29
C CYS A 27 -3.52 -7.50 -4.32
N PRO A 28 -4.51 -8.30 -4.79
CA PRO A 28 -5.25 -9.21 -3.94
C PRO A 28 -4.39 -10.42 -3.53
N TRP A 29 -4.31 -10.68 -2.24
CA TRP A 29 -3.71 -11.87 -1.68
C TRP A 29 -4.76 -12.67 -0.91
N LYS A 30 -4.82 -13.99 -1.18
CA LYS A 30 -5.78 -14.89 -0.56
C LYS A 30 -5.37 -15.20 0.87
N ILE A 31 -6.26 -14.93 1.82
CA ILE A 31 -6.07 -15.25 3.23
C ILE A 31 -6.29 -16.76 3.42
N PRO A 32 -5.31 -17.51 3.95
CA PRO A 32 -5.49 -18.92 4.28
C PRO A 32 -6.63 -19.10 5.29
N SER A 33 -7.58 -19.95 4.96
CA SER A 33 -8.72 -20.25 5.82
C SER A 33 -9.33 -21.59 5.42
N ASP A 34 -9.81 -22.35 6.41
CA ASP A 34 -10.61 -23.57 6.20
C ASP A 34 -12.10 -23.25 5.95
N SER A 35 -12.46 -21.97 5.82
CA SER A 35 -13.82 -21.52 5.55
C SER A 35 -14.26 -21.84 4.12
N LYS A 36 -15.57 -22.04 3.93
CA LYS A 36 -16.20 -22.10 2.59
C LYS A 36 -16.18 -20.75 1.85
N THR A 37 -15.85 -19.66 2.55
CA THR A 37 -15.75 -18.32 1.97
C THR A 37 -14.29 -17.94 1.81
N GLU A 38 -13.91 -17.60 0.58
CA GLU A 38 -12.59 -17.06 0.28
C GLU A 38 -12.54 -15.58 0.66
N ARG A 39 -11.53 -15.22 1.46
CA ARG A 39 -11.24 -13.82 1.79
C ARG A 39 -9.93 -13.41 1.16
N LEU A 40 -9.93 -12.23 0.55
CA LEU A 40 -8.74 -11.63 -0.02
C LEU A 40 -8.48 -10.30 0.67
N ILE A 41 -7.21 -9.99 0.88
CA ILE A 41 -6.73 -8.70 1.37
C ILE A 41 -5.91 -8.04 0.26
N ASN A 42 -6.14 -6.75 0.04
CA ASN A 42 -5.31 -5.97 -0.86
C ASN A 42 -4.00 -5.61 -0.15
N LEU A 43 -2.87 -6.13 -0.64
CA LEU A 43 -1.57 -5.92 0.00
C LEU A 43 -1.10 -4.45 -0.04
N THR A 44 -1.61 -3.63 -0.97
CA THR A 44 -1.26 -2.20 -1.06
C THR A 44 -1.78 -1.35 0.10
N VAL A 45 -2.71 -1.88 0.92
CA VAL A 45 -3.28 -1.16 2.07
C VAL A 45 -2.89 -1.78 3.42
N VAL A 46 -1.98 -2.75 3.43
CA VAL A 46 -1.38 -3.30 4.65
C VAL A 46 -0.41 -2.29 5.23
N GLN A 47 -0.55 -1.99 6.51
CA GLN A 47 0.26 -0.98 7.21
C GLN A 47 1.38 -1.62 8.02
N PHE A 48 1.07 -2.66 8.78
CA PHE A 48 2.06 -3.39 9.55
C PHE A 48 1.64 -4.84 9.77
N ILE A 49 2.62 -5.69 10.05
CA ILE A 49 2.45 -7.12 10.33
C ILE A 49 3.21 -7.43 11.62
N ASP A 50 2.49 -7.89 12.65
CA ASP A 50 3.10 -8.42 13.86
C ASP A 50 3.20 -9.94 13.76
N VAL A 51 4.35 -10.51 14.10
CA VAL A 51 4.55 -11.96 14.09
C VAL A 51 5.16 -12.41 15.40
N ASN A 52 4.44 -13.31 16.07
CA ASN A 52 4.86 -13.96 17.30
C ASN A 52 4.86 -15.49 17.11
N ASP A 53 4.97 -16.24 18.19
CA ASP A 53 5.11 -17.69 18.13
C ASP A 53 3.76 -18.42 17.90
N GLU A 54 2.63 -17.72 18.05
CA GLU A 54 1.28 -18.29 18.02
C GLU A 54 0.45 -17.76 16.85
N GLU A 55 0.80 -16.60 16.30
CA GLU A 55 0.03 -15.96 15.25
C GLU A 55 0.81 -14.93 14.41
N VAL A 56 0.19 -14.60 13.28
CA VAL A 56 0.49 -13.44 12.43
C VAL A 56 -0.71 -12.49 12.46
N LYS A 57 -0.50 -11.26 12.91
CA LYS A 57 -1.49 -10.18 12.85
C LYS A 57 -1.17 -9.26 11.68
N ILE A 58 -2.14 -9.01 10.81
CA ILE A 58 -2.00 -8.12 9.65
C ILE A 58 -2.95 -6.95 9.86
N ALA A 59 -2.40 -5.76 10.02
CA ALA A 59 -3.18 -4.52 10.13
C ALA A 59 -3.24 -3.80 8.79
N PHE A 60 -4.44 -3.40 8.38
CA PHE A 60 -4.71 -2.80 7.07
C PHE A 60 -5.90 -1.85 7.13
N GLY A 61 -5.94 -0.90 6.19
CA GLY A 61 -6.93 0.17 6.21
C GLY A 61 -6.74 1.10 7.41
N GLY A 62 -7.31 2.30 7.36
CA GLY A 62 -7.11 3.30 8.42
C GLY A 62 -5.88 4.16 8.23
N GLY A 63 -5.79 4.89 7.10
CA GLY A 63 -4.86 6.02 6.98
C GLY A 63 -5.18 7.13 7.99
N ASN A 64 -4.80 8.38 7.70
CA ASN A 64 -4.90 9.51 8.65
C ASN A 64 -6.31 9.79 9.26
N LEU A 65 -7.39 9.13 8.80
CA LEU A 65 -8.78 9.39 9.21
C LEU A 65 -9.67 8.12 9.34
N GLY A 66 -9.13 6.90 9.29
CA GLY A 66 -9.96 5.67 9.20
C GLY A 66 -9.90 4.76 10.44
N SER A 67 -10.86 3.83 10.52
CA SER A 67 -11.09 2.96 11.69
C SER A 67 -10.03 1.90 11.97
N GLY A 68 -9.12 1.64 11.01
CA GLY A 68 -8.21 0.51 11.07
C GLY A 68 -8.93 -0.85 11.02
N HIS A 69 -8.34 -1.84 10.38
CA HIS A 69 -8.79 -3.22 10.47
C HIS A 69 -7.59 -4.12 10.71
N ASP A 70 -7.82 -5.26 11.35
CA ASP A 70 -6.82 -6.31 11.47
C ASP A 70 -7.42 -7.69 11.27
N ILE A 71 -6.57 -8.61 10.81
CA ILE A 71 -6.83 -10.05 10.81
C ILE A 71 -5.73 -10.75 11.60
N ARG A 72 -6.10 -11.81 12.30
CA ARG A 72 -5.19 -12.67 13.06
C ARG A 72 -5.24 -14.08 12.48
N LEU A 73 -4.07 -14.60 12.13
CA LEU A 73 -3.90 -15.91 11.53
C LEU A 73 -3.09 -16.75 12.51
N ALA A 74 -3.74 -17.76 13.10
CA ALA A 74 -3.09 -18.68 14.03
C ALA A 74 -1.99 -19.47 13.29
N THR A 75 -0.85 -19.62 13.94
CA THR A 75 0.31 -20.37 13.46
C THR A 75 0.83 -21.29 14.56
N LYS A 76 1.39 -22.43 14.19
CA LYS A 76 1.93 -23.41 15.16
C LYS A 76 3.23 -22.94 15.81
N ASN A 77 3.99 -22.09 15.09
CA ASN A 77 5.27 -21.55 15.51
C ASN A 77 5.65 -20.35 14.63
N ARG A 78 6.72 -19.65 15.05
CA ARG A 78 7.31 -18.52 14.32
C ARG A 78 7.68 -18.86 12.88
N ASP A 79 8.17 -20.07 12.61
CA ASP A 79 8.61 -20.45 11.27
C ASP A 79 7.45 -20.55 10.29
N GLU A 80 6.28 -21.03 10.74
CA GLU A 80 5.05 -21.01 9.95
C GLU A 80 4.60 -19.56 9.66
N GLY A 81 4.67 -18.68 10.68
CA GLY A 81 4.39 -17.26 10.49
C GLY A 81 5.34 -16.60 9.47
N ASN A 82 6.63 -16.93 9.52
CA ASN A 82 7.62 -16.43 8.57
C ASN A 82 7.37 -16.91 7.14
N LYS A 83 6.94 -18.17 6.95
CA LYS A 83 6.54 -18.69 5.64
C LYS A 83 5.34 -17.93 5.08
N LEU A 84 4.39 -17.58 5.94
CA LEU A 84 3.23 -16.80 5.55
C LEU A 84 3.62 -15.39 5.08
N ILE A 85 4.44 -14.68 5.86
CA ILE A 85 4.97 -13.36 5.45
C ILE A 85 5.70 -13.47 4.12
N LYS A 86 6.55 -14.49 3.96
CA LYS A 86 7.30 -14.70 2.73
C LYS A 86 6.38 -14.87 1.53
N SER A 87 5.27 -15.59 1.68
CA SER A 87 4.27 -15.75 0.62
C SER A 87 3.60 -14.43 0.23
N MET A 88 3.28 -13.57 1.21
CA MET A 88 2.73 -12.24 0.97
C MET A 88 3.73 -11.35 0.22
N GLN A 89 5.00 -11.37 0.64
CA GLN A 89 6.08 -10.63 -0.02
C GLN A 89 6.30 -11.08 -1.46
N ASP A 90 6.24 -12.38 -1.72
CA ASP A 90 6.42 -12.92 -3.07
C ASP A 90 5.24 -12.57 -3.97
N ALA A 91 4.01 -12.55 -3.44
CA ALA A 91 2.84 -12.05 -4.16
C ALA A 91 2.96 -10.56 -4.46
N ALA A 92 3.34 -9.74 -3.48
CA ALA A 92 3.52 -8.29 -3.67
C ALA A 92 4.53 -7.96 -4.78
N LYS A 93 5.63 -8.72 -4.89
CA LYS A 93 6.63 -8.56 -5.97
C LYS A 93 6.09 -8.82 -7.38
N GLN A 94 4.93 -9.46 -7.49
CA GLN A 94 4.30 -9.80 -8.77
C GLN A 94 3.16 -8.84 -9.12
N CYS A 95 2.75 -7.94 -8.23
CA CYS A 95 1.54 -7.13 -8.43
C CYS A 95 1.68 -6.00 -9.46
N ASP A 96 2.90 -5.59 -9.79
CA ASP A 96 3.19 -4.55 -10.79
C ASP A 96 3.99 -5.09 -11.99
N LYS A 97 4.01 -6.41 -12.17
CA LYS A 97 4.60 -7.08 -13.35
C LYS A 97 3.53 -7.35 -14.40
#